data_AF-A0A2V6BBU1-F1
#
_entry.id   AF-A0A2V6BBU1-F1
#
_cell.length_a   1.000
_cell.length_b   1.000
_cell.length_c   1.000
_cell.angle_alpha   90.00
_cell.angle_beta   90.00
_cell.angle_gamma   90.00
#
_symmetry.space_group_name_H-M   'P 1'
#
loop_
_entity.id
_entity.type
_entity.pdbx_description
1 polymer ?
#
loop_
_entity_poly.entity_id
_entity_poly.type
_entity_poly.pdbx_seq_one_letter_code
_entity_poly.pdbx_strand_id
1 'polypeptide(L)'
;MSFPISNRWRFHIALSALILVSKSFSAEEPVLGEKIRDISPDQKFALRISYDQKENERIAAEAKKDPGEHPLPDGMFSRAVTEIDLVSLPAKEKVLELYKPDMGTNFGDLKLLWTSDSRWFAFYYSELRTGYTSVFHEQDGKFTKVADYDQLHANFNADFRNEWVTPIKWVKPGVLILQHEAIGNDHVKFEFTARIDDDGKVHVIGQKKLKLKS
;
A
#
# COMPACT_ATOMS: atom_id res chain seq x y z
N MET A 1 56.99 1.28 76.04
CA MET A 1 56.86 0.03 75.28
C MET A 1 56.65 0.40 73.82
N SER A 2 57.66 0.14 73.00
CA SER A 2 57.69 0.44 71.56
C SER A 2 57.02 -0.67 70.77
N PHE A 3 56.20 -0.32 69.79
CA PHE A 3 55.82 -1.19 68.67
C PHE A 3 56.08 -0.47 67.34
N PRO A 4 56.56 -1.19 66.31
CA PRO A 4 57.25 -0.58 65.17
C PRO A 4 56.30 -0.20 64.01
N ILE A 5 56.75 0.81 63.26
CA ILE A 5 56.24 1.20 61.95
C ILE A 5 56.88 0.30 60.90
N SER A 6 56.06 -0.43 60.12
CA SER A 6 56.51 -1.11 58.90
C SER A 6 55.75 -0.58 57.68
N ASN A 7 56.44 0.26 56.93
CA ASN A 7 56.65 0.26 55.48
C ASN A 7 55.51 -0.16 54.51
N ARG A 8 55.50 0.57 53.38
CA ARG A 8 55.39 0.08 51.99
C ARG A 8 53.99 -0.03 51.31
N TRP A 9 53.62 0.98 50.49
CA TRP A 9 53.70 1.01 49.01
C TRP A 9 52.82 2.11 48.39
N ARG A 10 53.40 2.81 47.41
CA ARG A 10 52.70 3.73 46.50
C ARG A 10 52.12 2.92 45.34
N PHE A 11 50.86 3.15 44.99
CA PHE A 11 50.37 2.94 43.63
C PHE A 11 49.59 4.18 43.21
N HIS A 12 50.16 4.90 42.24
CA HIS A 12 49.45 5.89 41.44
C HIS A 12 48.64 5.13 40.39
N ILE A 13 47.33 5.31 40.36
CA ILE A 13 46.49 4.91 39.22
C ILE A 13 46.13 6.20 38.49
N ALA A 14 46.76 6.41 37.34
CA ALA A 14 46.36 7.40 36.36
C ALA A 14 45.14 6.86 35.61
N LEU A 15 44.00 7.55 35.70
CA LEU A 15 42.79 7.21 34.98
C LEU A 15 42.77 8.01 33.66
N SER A 16 43.16 7.36 32.57
CA SER A 16 43.05 7.91 31.21
C SER A 16 41.59 7.87 30.77
N ALA A 17 40.98 9.04 30.56
CA ALA A 17 39.65 9.17 29.98
C ALA A 17 39.72 8.89 28.46
N LEU A 18 39.19 7.74 28.04
CA LEU A 18 38.97 7.40 26.63
C LEU A 18 37.65 8.06 26.18
N ILE A 19 37.75 9.19 25.47
CA ILE A 19 36.59 9.83 24.83
C ILE A 19 36.24 9.02 23.57
N LEU A 20 35.28 8.10 23.69
CA LEU A 20 34.60 7.51 22.54
C LEU A 20 33.72 8.59 21.90
N VAL A 21 34.14 9.12 20.75
CA VAL A 21 33.27 9.89 19.86
C VAL A 21 32.32 8.89 19.21
N SER A 22 31.15 8.69 19.83
CA SER A 22 30.02 8.07 19.15
C SER A 22 29.58 9.02 18.03
N LYS A 23 29.91 8.69 16.78
CA LYS A 23 29.16 9.21 15.63
C LYS A 23 27.74 8.71 15.82
N SER A 24 26.88 9.56 16.38
CA SER A 24 25.44 9.35 16.33
C SER A 24 25.10 9.31 14.85
N PHE A 25 24.81 8.11 14.34
CA PHE A 25 24.19 7.95 13.05
C PHE A 25 22.76 8.46 13.25
N SER A 26 22.60 9.78 13.17
CA SER A 26 21.27 10.38 13.09
C SER A 26 20.74 9.91 11.76
N ALA A 27 19.87 8.90 11.77
CA ALA A 27 19.03 8.63 10.62
C ALA A 27 18.30 9.94 10.34
N GLU A 28 18.66 10.58 9.23
CA GLU A 28 17.99 11.80 8.79
C GLU A 28 16.52 11.42 8.56
N GLU A 29 15.58 12.10 9.21
CA GLU A 29 14.16 11.82 8.97
C GLU A 29 13.87 11.98 7.47
N PRO A 30 13.16 11.01 6.86
CA PRO A 30 12.89 11.07 5.43
C PRO A 30 12.07 12.32 5.11
N VAL A 31 12.45 13.02 4.05
CA VAL A 31 11.62 14.10 3.51
C VAL A 31 10.45 13.44 2.81
N LEU A 32 9.26 13.51 3.42
CA LEU A 32 8.06 12.88 2.88
C LEU A 32 7.41 13.78 1.83
N GLY A 33 7.24 13.24 0.63
CA GLY A 33 6.36 13.78 -0.39
C GLY A 33 4.98 13.14 -0.30
N GLU A 34 3.97 13.81 -0.87
CA GLU A 34 2.62 13.25 -1.01
C GLU A 34 2.03 13.50 -2.40
N LYS A 35 1.16 12.58 -2.83
CA LYS A 35 0.23 12.77 -3.95
C LYS A 35 -1.19 12.54 -3.48
N ILE A 36 -2.07 13.45 -3.88
CA ILE A 36 -3.51 13.37 -3.63
C ILE A 36 -4.22 13.20 -4.96
N ARG A 37 -5.03 12.14 -5.09
CA ARG A 37 -5.83 11.87 -6.30
C ARG A 37 -7.08 11.05 -5.97
N ASP A 38 -7.78 10.61 -7.01
CA ASP A 38 -8.99 9.79 -6.90
C ASP A 38 -9.99 10.41 -5.89
N ILE A 39 -10.31 11.69 -6.12
CA ILE A 39 -11.15 12.50 -5.24
C ILE A 39 -12.61 12.01 -5.33
N SER A 40 -13.28 11.91 -4.18
CA SER A 40 -14.68 11.54 -4.11
C SER A 40 -15.57 12.54 -4.88
N PRO A 41 -16.70 12.12 -5.46
CA PRO A 41 -17.59 13.03 -6.19
C PRO A 41 -18.04 14.26 -5.40
N ASP A 42 -18.30 14.09 -4.10
CA ASP A 42 -18.64 15.18 -3.17
C ASP A 42 -17.43 16.00 -2.68
N GLN A 43 -16.22 15.73 -3.18
CA GLN A 43 -14.97 16.43 -2.91
C GLN A 43 -14.51 16.38 -1.45
N LYS A 44 -15.02 15.44 -0.65
CA LYS A 44 -14.70 15.34 0.78
C LYS A 44 -13.57 14.37 1.10
N PHE A 45 -13.25 13.45 0.20
CA PHE A 45 -12.24 12.43 0.44
C PHE A 45 -11.34 12.25 -0.77
N ALA A 46 -10.13 11.76 -0.54
CA ALA A 46 -9.19 11.44 -1.60
C ALA A 46 -8.23 10.33 -1.19
N LEU A 47 -7.64 9.67 -2.19
CA LEU A 47 -6.50 8.79 -2.00
C LEU A 47 -5.24 9.65 -1.76
N ARG A 48 -4.56 9.41 -0.64
CA ARG A 48 -3.21 9.92 -0.38
C ARG A 48 -2.18 8.81 -0.55
N ILE A 49 -1.14 9.11 -1.30
CA ILE A 49 0.04 8.26 -1.44
C ILE A 49 1.22 9.06 -0.87
N SER A 50 1.76 8.58 0.26
CA SER A 50 2.95 9.14 0.89
C SER A 50 4.18 8.39 0.40
N TYR A 51 5.29 9.11 0.18
CA TYR A 51 6.53 8.51 -0.31
C TYR A 51 7.76 9.22 0.24
N ASP A 52 8.87 8.49 0.35
CA ASP A 52 10.20 9.07 0.63
C ASP A 52 10.72 9.77 -0.64
N GLN A 53 10.82 11.10 -0.57
CA GLN A 53 11.25 11.90 -1.71
C GLN A 53 12.71 11.63 -2.10
N LYS A 54 13.61 11.46 -1.12
CA LYS A 54 15.04 11.21 -1.38
C LYS A 54 15.22 9.85 -2.05
N GLU A 55 14.50 8.83 -1.58
CA GLU A 55 14.52 7.51 -2.19
C GLU A 55 13.93 7.54 -3.61
N ASN A 56 12.81 8.25 -3.81
CA ASN A 56 12.21 8.41 -5.13
C ASN A 56 13.17 9.07 -6.13
N GLU A 57 13.89 10.11 -5.72
CA GLU A 57 14.91 10.79 -6.55
C GLU A 57 16.11 9.87 -6.86
N ARG A 58 16.55 9.06 -5.87
CA ARG A 58 17.62 8.07 -6.05
C ARG A 58 17.22 7.03 -7.11
N ILE A 59 16.03 6.44 -6.97
CA ILE A 59 15.52 5.44 -7.93
C ILE A 59 15.36 6.07 -9.31
N ALA A 60 14.84 7.30 -9.40
CA ALA A 60 14.73 8.03 -10.67
C ALA A 60 16.09 8.22 -11.37
N ALA A 61 17.17 8.46 -10.61
CA ALA A 61 18.52 8.58 -11.15
C ALA A 61 19.12 7.23 -11.61
N GLU A 62 18.75 6.14 -10.94
CA GLU A 62 19.15 4.77 -11.31
C GLU A 62 18.40 4.27 -12.54
N ALA A 63 17.09 4.51 -12.62
CA ALA A 63 16.26 4.14 -13.77
C ALA A 63 16.73 4.78 -15.09
N LYS A 64 17.42 5.93 -15.02
CA LYS A 64 18.08 6.54 -16.19
C LYS A 64 19.28 5.75 -16.71
N LYS A 65 19.92 4.96 -15.85
CA LYS A 65 21.10 4.15 -16.18
C LYS A 65 20.71 2.70 -16.52
N ASP A 66 19.67 2.19 -15.87
CA ASP A 66 19.10 0.86 -16.09
C ASP A 66 17.56 0.92 -16.06
N PRO A 67 16.87 0.86 -17.21
CA PRO A 67 15.44 1.16 -17.32
C PRO A 67 14.51 0.05 -16.82
N GLY A 68 15.00 -0.89 -15.99
CA GLY A 68 14.22 -2.01 -15.48
C GLY A 68 13.10 -1.63 -14.51
N GLU A 69 13.14 -0.43 -13.91
CA GLU A 69 12.10 0.07 -13.01
C GLU A 69 11.33 1.23 -13.65
N HIS A 70 10.00 1.12 -13.65
CA HIS A 70 9.11 2.15 -14.19
C HIS A 70 8.34 2.84 -13.07
N PRO A 71 8.17 4.17 -13.13
CA PRO A 71 7.35 4.86 -12.16
C PRO A 71 5.87 4.50 -12.36
N LEU A 72 5.10 4.61 -11.28
CA LEU A 72 3.65 4.67 -11.31
C LEU A 72 3.19 5.86 -12.18
N PRO A 73 1.92 5.89 -12.64
CA PRO A 73 1.41 6.96 -13.51
C PRO A 73 1.68 8.40 -13.02
N ASP A 74 1.79 8.59 -11.70
CA ASP A 74 2.04 9.89 -11.06
C ASP A 74 3.53 10.26 -10.92
N GLY A 75 4.43 9.47 -11.52
CA GLY A 75 5.87 9.70 -11.51
C GLY A 75 6.61 9.20 -10.26
N MET A 76 5.90 8.55 -9.34
CA MET A 76 6.48 7.96 -8.12
C MET A 76 6.92 6.53 -8.37
N PHE A 77 8.04 6.12 -7.81
CA PHE A 77 8.48 4.72 -7.82
C PHE A 77 7.85 3.96 -6.65
N SER A 78 7.36 2.75 -6.91
CA SER A 78 6.67 1.95 -5.90
C SER A 78 7.50 1.77 -4.64
N ARG A 79 8.81 1.55 -4.78
CA ARG A 79 9.71 1.29 -3.65
C ARG A 79 9.87 2.49 -2.72
N ALA A 80 9.55 3.70 -3.21
CA ALA A 80 9.57 4.90 -2.39
C ALA A 80 8.26 5.12 -1.63
N VAL A 81 7.17 4.41 -1.97
CA VAL A 81 5.87 4.55 -1.31
C VAL A 81 5.97 4.03 0.11
N THR A 82 5.57 4.85 1.08
CA THR A 82 5.66 4.54 2.51
C THR A 82 4.29 4.27 3.13
N GLU A 83 3.23 4.85 2.57
CA GLU A 83 1.88 4.71 3.10
C GLU A 83 0.82 5.07 2.06
N ILE A 84 -0.32 4.38 2.10
CA ILE A 84 -1.48 4.66 1.25
C ILE A 84 -2.71 4.80 2.15
N ASP A 85 -3.34 5.97 2.12
CA ASP A 85 -4.47 6.30 3.00
C ASP A 85 -5.66 6.86 2.22
N LEU A 86 -6.83 6.76 2.84
CA LEU A 86 -7.95 7.65 2.58
C LEU A 86 -7.84 8.86 3.50
N VAL A 87 -7.90 10.06 2.95
CA VAL A 87 -7.86 11.32 3.72
C VAL A 87 -9.10 12.18 3.49
N SER A 88 -9.43 13.02 4.47
CA SER A 88 -10.47 14.05 4.34
C SER A 88 -9.97 15.27 3.58
N LEU A 89 -10.87 16.04 2.97
CA LEU A 89 -10.57 17.29 2.30
C LEU A 89 -11.40 18.44 2.90
N PRO A 90 -10.85 19.66 3.00
CA PRO A 90 -9.49 20.04 2.60
C PRO A 90 -8.40 19.75 3.67
N ALA A 91 -8.79 19.28 4.85
CA ALA A 91 -7.89 19.17 6.02
C ALA A 91 -6.78 18.11 5.87
N LYS A 92 -6.94 17.14 4.95
CA LYS A 92 -6.01 16.00 4.73
C LYS A 92 -5.81 15.14 5.97
N GLU A 93 -6.80 15.08 6.84
CA GLU A 93 -6.77 14.20 8.00
C GLU A 93 -6.93 12.76 7.55
N LYS A 94 -6.14 11.85 8.12
CA LYS A 94 -6.26 10.42 7.83
C LYS A 94 -7.61 9.92 8.32
N VAL A 95 -8.42 9.40 7.39
CA VAL A 95 -9.70 8.74 7.67
C VAL A 95 -9.50 7.24 7.84
N LEU A 96 -8.66 6.64 7.00
CA LEU A 96 -8.41 5.20 6.99
C LEU A 96 -7.05 4.88 6.39
N GLU A 97 -6.28 3.99 7.01
CA GLU A 97 -5.11 3.37 6.39
C GLU A 97 -5.59 2.29 5.41
N LEU A 98 -5.29 2.45 4.12
CA LEU A 98 -5.71 1.51 3.08
C LEU A 98 -4.68 0.41 2.88
N TYR A 99 -3.40 0.78 2.91
CA TYR A 99 -2.30 -0.16 2.80
C TYR A 99 -1.01 0.44 3.36
N LYS A 100 -0.25 -0.38 4.08
CA LYS A 100 1.07 -0.05 4.59
C LYS A 100 2.12 -0.97 3.94
N PRO A 101 2.89 -0.45 2.97
CA PRO A 101 3.93 -1.22 2.30
C PRO A 101 4.95 -1.82 3.27
N ASP A 102 5.40 -3.02 2.95
CA ASP A 102 6.52 -3.68 3.60
C ASP A 102 7.76 -3.74 2.70
N MET A 103 8.83 -4.31 3.24
CA MET A 103 10.07 -4.53 2.48
C MET A 103 9.83 -5.50 1.32
N GLY A 104 9.82 -4.98 0.10
CA GLY A 104 9.67 -5.77 -1.13
C GLY A 104 8.35 -5.55 -1.86
N THR A 105 7.41 -4.79 -1.27
CA THR A 105 6.21 -4.33 -1.97
C THR A 105 6.58 -3.61 -3.27
N ASN A 106 6.03 -4.06 -4.40
CA ASN A 106 6.22 -3.41 -5.71
C ASN A 106 4.89 -3.34 -6.48
N PHE A 107 4.29 -2.16 -6.45
CA PHE A 107 3.06 -1.80 -7.12
C PHE A 107 3.27 -1.64 -8.63
N GLY A 108 2.52 -2.41 -9.42
CA GLY A 108 2.33 -2.19 -10.85
C GLY A 108 1.18 -1.22 -11.18
N ASP A 109 0.17 -1.13 -10.31
CA ASP A 109 -0.97 -0.22 -10.43
C ASP A 109 -1.56 0.03 -9.05
N LEU A 110 -2.21 1.19 -8.89
CA LEU A 110 -2.83 1.66 -7.66
C LEU A 110 -3.95 2.62 -8.03
N LYS A 111 -5.19 2.38 -7.56
CA LYS A 111 -6.32 3.28 -7.81
C LYS A 111 -7.43 3.13 -6.79
N LEU A 112 -8.25 4.18 -6.70
CA LEU A 112 -9.47 4.17 -5.92
C LEU A 112 -10.66 4.58 -6.81
N LEU A 113 -11.74 3.80 -6.75
CA LEU A 113 -12.93 3.99 -7.58
C LEU A 113 -14.17 4.25 -6.70
N TRP A 114 -14.76 5.43 -6.84
CA TRP A 114 -15.93 5.87 -6.06
C TRP A 114 -17.27 5.55 -6.72
N THR A 115 -18.29 5.32 -5.89
CA THR A 115 -19.68 5.50 -6.32
C THR A 115 -20.05 6.98 -6.42
N SER A 116 -21.08 7.29 -7.19
CA SER A 116 -21.56 8.66 -7.40
C SER A 116 -22.06 9.36 -6.14
N ASP A 117 -22.44 8.61 -5.11
CA ASP A 117 -22.91 9.13 -3.82
C ASP A 117 -21.78 9.34 -2.79
N SER A 118 -20.52 9.05 -3.16
CA SER A 118 -19.35 9.08 -2.29
C SER A 118 -19.42 8.14 -1.06
N ARG A 119 -20.41 7.24 -0.98
CA ARG A 119 -20.58 6.36 0.19
C ARG A 119 -19.89 5.02 0.04
N TRP A 120 -19.46 4.67 -1.16
CA TRP A 120 -18.71 3.44 -1.41
C TRP A 120 -17.47 3.74 -2.23
N PHE A 121 -16.43 2.95 -1.99
CA PHE A 121 -15.29 2.90 -2.90
C PHE A 121 -14.67 1.51 -2.97
N ALA A 122 -14.04 1.23 -4.12
CA ALA A 122 -13.17 0.08 -4.31
C ALA A 122 -11.73 0.59 -4.35
N PHE A 123 -10.89 0.07 -3.47
CA PHE A 123 -9.46 0.29 -3.46
C PHE A 123 -8.77 -0.89 -4.16
N TYR A 124 -7.88 -0.59 -5.11
CA TYR A 124 -7.13 -1.59 -5.85
C TYR A 124 -5.66 -1.24 -5.88
N TYR A 125 -4.83 -2.26 -5.65
CA TYR A 125 -3.42 -2.23 -5.99
C TYR A 125 -3.02 -3.57 -6.59
N SER A 126 -2.02 -3.56 -7.46
CA SER A 126 -1.45 -4.80 -7.97
C SER A 126 0.04 -4.84 -7.74
N GLU A 127 0.53 -6.03 -7.45
CA GLU A 127 1.92 -6.42 -7.51
C GLU A 127 2.20 -7.25 -8.77
N LEU A 128 3.44 -7.72 -8.90
CA LEU A 128 3.91 -8.48 -10.06
C LEU A 128 3.05 -9.71 -10.39
N ARG A 129 2.45 -10.35 -9.39
CA ARG A 129 1.69 -11.60 -9.57
C ARG A 129 0.25 -11.52 -9.11
N THR A 130 -0.09 -10.52 -8.30
CA THR A 130 -1.40 -10.47 -7.66
C THR A 130 -2.02 -9.08 -7.72
N GLY A 131 -3.29 -8.97 -8.05
CA GLY A 131 -4.08 -7.75 -8.02
C GLY A 131 -5.17 -7.83 -6.97
N TYR A 132 -5.05 -7.02 -5.92
CA TYR A 132 -5.93 -7.04 -4.76
C TYR A 132 -6.97 -5.92 -4.86
N THR A 133 -8.25 -6.29 -4.73
CA THR A 133 -9.34 -5.33 -4.55
C THR A 133 -9.90 -5.45 -3.15
N SER A 134 -10.17 -4.32 -2.50
CA SER A 134 -11.02 -4.23 -1.32
C SER A 134 -12.14 -3.23 -1.55
N VAL A 135 -13.31 -3.46 -0.96
CA VAL A 135 -14.47 -2.58 -1.04
C VAL A 135 -14.79 -2.05 0.34
N PHE A 136 -15.08 -0.76 0.39
CA PHE A 136 -15.45 -0.05 1.61
C PHE A 136 -16.79 0.64 1.45
N HIS A 137 -17.55 0.67 2.54
CA HIS A 137 -18.84 1.33 2.65
C HIS A 137 -18.84 2.28 3.84
N GLU A 138 -19.37 3.47 3.65
CA GLU A 138 -19.62 4.45 4.70
C GLU A 138 -20.90 4.08 5.48
N GLN A 139 -20.73 3.79 6.76
CA GLN A 139 -21.80 3.56 7.72
C GLN A 139 -21.53 4.42 8.96
N ASP A 140 -22.51 5.23 9.36
CA ASP A 140 -22.47 6.08 10.55
C ASP A 140 -21.23 6.99 10.65
N GLY A 141 -20.84 7.60 9.52
CA GLY A 141 -19.71 8.50 9.41
C GLY A 141 -18.34 7.81 9.30
N LYS A 142 -18.31 6.48 9.12
CA LYS A 142 -17.06 5.70 9.06
C LYS A 142 -17.05 4.76 7.87
N PHE A 143 -15.91 4.68 7.19
CA PHE A 143 -15.69 3.68 6.15
C PHE A 143 -15.24 2.36 6.77
N THR A 144 -15.96 1.28 6.49
CA THR A 144 -15.62 -0.08 6.91
C THR A 144 -15.35 -0.95 5.69
N LYS A 145 -14.38 -1.87 5.80
CA LYS A 145 -14.12 -2.87 4.74
C LYS A 145 -15.26 -3.88 4.76
N VAL A 146 -15.96 -4.00 3.65
CA VAL A 146 -17.13 -4.90 3.51
C VAL A 146 -16.85 -6.05 2.54
N ALA A 147 -15.85 -5.92 1.66
CA ALA A 147 -15.35 -7.05 0.89
C ALA A 147 -13.86 -6.93 0.63
N ASP A 148 -13.17 -8.04 0.47
CA ASP A 148 -11.76 -8.10 0.09
C ASP A 148 -11.50 -9.07 -1.05
N TYR A 149 -10.22 -9.22 -1.38
CA TYR A 149 -9.75 -10.04 -2.49
C TYR A 149 -10.34 -11.45 -2.41
N ASP A 150 -10.23 -12.13 -1.26
CA ASP A 150 -10.65 -13.52 -1.05
C ASP A 150 -12.14 -13.76 -1.35
N GLN A 151 -12.96 -12.71 -1.23
CA GLN A 151 -14.40 -12.77 -1.50
C GLN A 151 -14.76 -12.32 -2.92
N LEU A 152 -13.90 -11.54 -3.57
CA LEU A 152 -14.15 -10.90 -4.86
C LEU A 152 -13.60 -11.71 -6.04
N HIS A 153 -13.98 -12.98 -6.15
CA HIS A 153 -13.60 -13.82 -7.29
C HIS A 153 -14.78 -14.18 -8.18
N ALA A 154 -14.52 -14.22 -9.49
CA ALA A 154 -15.40 -14.92 -10.42
C ALA A 154 -15.42 -16.43 -10.12
N ASN A 155 -16.56 -17.07 -10.29
CA ASN A 155 -16.68 -18.52 -10.06
C ASN A 155 -16.02 -19.28 -11.21
N PHE A 156 -14.79 -19.75 -11.01
CA PHE A 156 -14.14 -20.70 -11.91
C PHE A 156 -13.11 -21.56 -11.16
N ASN A 157 -12.91 -22.78 -11.65
CA ASN A 157 -11.86 -23.67 -11.15
C ASN A 157 -10.62 -23.48 -12.04
N ALA A 158 -9.55 -22.94 -11.48
CA ALA A 158 -8.25 -22.92 -12.13
C ALA A 158 -7.14 -22.95 -11.07
N ASP A 159 -6.08 -23.71 -11.34
CA ASP A 159 -4.82 -23.55 -10.63
C ASP A 159 -4.06 -22.39 -11.28
N PHE A 160 -3.99 -21.26 -10.58
CA PHE A 160 -3.31 -20.07 -11.07
C PHE A 160 -2.07 -19.74 -10.23
N ARG A 161 -1.06 -19.21 -10.91
CA ARG A 161 0.17 -18.69 -10.28
C ARG A 161 0.12 -17.19 -10.09
N ASN A 162 -0.60 -16.51 -10.98
CA ASN A 162 -0.82 -15.07 -10.95
C ASN A 162 -2.32 -14.80 -11.13
N GLU A 163 -2.84 -13.80 -10.43
CA GLU A 163 -4.26 -13.50 -10.39
C GLU A 163 -4.51 -12.01 -10.12
N TRP A 164 -5.29 -11.35 -10.95
CA TRP A 164 -5.65 -9.95 -10.76
C TRP A 164 -7.16 -9.80 -10.78
N VAL A 165 -7.70 -9.34 -9.64
CA VAL A 165 -9.09 -8.92 -9.51
C VAL A 165 -9.10 -7.39 -9.56
N THR A 166 -9.42 -6.83 -10.71
CA THR A 166 -9.37 -5.37 -10.95
C THR A 166 -10.77 -4.78 -10.96
N PRO A 167 -11.07 -3.70 -10.20
CA PRO A 167 -12.36 -3.04 -10.27
C PRO A 167 -12.43 -2.19 -11.55
N ILE A 168 -13.56 -2.26 -12.25
CA ILE A 168 -13.77 -1.58 -13.54
C ILE A 168 -14.68 -0.37 -13.35
N LYS A 169 -15.88 -0.57 -12.78
CA LYS A 169 -16.84 0.51 -12.52
C LYS A 169 -17.93 0.08 -11.54
N TRP A 170 -18.48 1.05 -10.82
CA TRP A 170 -19.74 0.88 -10.11
C TRP A 170 -20.92 0.97 -11.09
N VAL A 171 -21.87 0.05 -10.99
CA VAL A 171 -23.18 0.16 -11.66
C VAL A 171 -24.09 1.06 -10.83
N LYS A 172 -24.06 0.86 -9.51
CA LYS A 172 -24.73 1.61 -8.46
C LYS A 172 -24.10 1.23 -7.11
N PRO A 173 -24.41 1.91 -6.00
CA PRO A 173 -24.00 1.47 -4.66
C PRO A 173 -24.27 -0.02 -4.41
N GLY A 174 -23.27 -0.72 -3.86
CA GLY A 174 -23.32 -2.16 -3.61
C GLY A 174 -23.26 -3.06 -4.84
N VAL A 175 -23.11 -2.53 -6.07
CA VAL A 175 -22.99 -3.34 -7.30
C VAL A 175 -21.79 -2.90 -8.13
N LEU A 176 -20.75 -3.73 -8.13
CA LEU A 176 -19.44 -3.48 -8.74
C LEU A 176 -19.20 -4.43 -9.92
N ILE A 177 -18.71 -3.90 -11.03
CA ILE A 177 -18.16 -4.70 -12.13
C ILE A 177 -16.65 -4.80 -11.94
N LEU A 178 -16.17 -6.04 -11.95
CA LEU A 178 -14.76 -6.38 -11.83
C LEU A 178 -14.31 -7.20 -13.05
N GLN A 179 -13.01 -7.14 -13.30
CA GLN A 179 -12.34 -8.03 -14.22
C GLN A 179 -11.45 -8.96 -13.42
N HIS A 180 -11.58 -10.26 -13.67
CA HIS A 180 -10.74 -11.29 -13.09
C HIS A 180 -9.84 -11.88 -14.18
N GLU A 181 -8.54 -11.63 -14.11
CA GLU A 181 -7.52 -12.22 -14.98
C GLU A 181 -6.66 -13.18 -14.18
N ALA A 182 -6.56 -14.43 -14.61
CA ALA A 182 -5.78 -15.46 -13.94
C ALA A 182 -4.87 -16.18 -14.94
N ILE A 183 -3.62 -16.39 -14.56
CA ILE A 183 -2.58 -17.05 -15.36
C ILE A 183 -1.99 -18.19 -14.56
N GLY A 184 -2.13 -19.41 -15.08
CA GLY A 184 -1.54 -20.63 -14.55
C GLY A 184 -1.20 -21.58 -15.69
N ASN A 185 -1.79 -22.77 -15.69
CA ASN A 185 -1.75 -23.67 -16.85
C ASN A 185 -2.55 -23.09 -18.01
N ASP A 186 -3.66 -22.43 -17.70
CA ASP A 186 -4.46 -21.64 -18.63
C ASP A 186 -4.29 -20.15 -18.35
N HIS A 187 -4.45 -19.34 -19.39
CA HIS A 187 -4.71 -17.91 -19.24
C HIS A 187 -6.20 -17.70 -19.42
N VAL A 188 -6.87 -17.20 -18.39
CA VAL A 188 -8.29 -16.90 -18.41
C VAL A 188 -8.55 -15.48 -17.98
N LYS A 189 -9.59 -14.90 -18.56
CA LYS A 189 -10.02 -13.55 -18.26
C LYS A 189 -11.53 -13.50 -18.26
N PHE A 190 -12.11 -12.95 -17.20
CA PHE A 190 -13.54 -12.82 -17.00
C PHE A 190 -13.86 -11.37 -16.63
N GLU A 191 -15.03 -10.91 -17.02
CA GLU A 191 -15.69 -9.77 -16.38
C GLU A 191 -16.88 -10.32 -15.61
N PHE A 192 -17.05 -9.89 -14.37
CA PHE A 192 -18.13 -10.33 -13.51
C PHE A 192 -18.72 -9.16 -12.73
N THR A 193 -19.99 -9.29 -12.36
CA THR A 193 -20.73 -8.32 -11.56
C THR A 193 -20.94 -8.89 -10.18
N ALA A 194 -20.39 -8.21 -9.18
CA ALA A 194 -20.56 -8.52 -7.78
C ALA A 194 -21.64 -7.61 -7.18
N ARG A 195 -22.62 -8.21 -6.51
CA ARG A 195 -23.51 -7.52 -5.57
C ARG A 195 -22.99 -7.78 -4.15
N ILE A 196 -22.75 -6.71 -3.41
CA ILE A 196 -22.29 -6.74 -2.03
C ILE A 196 -23.49 -6.31 -1.19
N ASP A 197 -23.93 -7.17 -0.27
CA ASP A 197 -25.01 -6.82 0.65
C ASP A 197 -24.49 -6.06 1.88
N ASP A 198 -25.42 -5.64 2.74
CA ASP A 198 -25.12 -4.82 3.91
C ASP A 198 -24.26 -5.58 4.96
N ASP A 199 -24.25 -6.91 4.91
CA ASP A 199 -23.44 -7.79 5.76
C ASP A 199 -22.04 -8.06 5.16
N GLY A 200 -21.72 -7.46 4.00
CA GLY A 200 -20.45 -7.65 3.30
C GLY A 200 -20.36 -8.96 2.50
N LYS A 201 -21.47 -9.68 2.34
CA LYS A 201 -21.47 -10.90 1.55
C LYS A 201 -21.47 -10.58 0.07
N VAL A 202 -20.48 -11.14 -0.63
CA VAL A 202 -20.33 -11.00 -2.07
C VAL A 202 -21.16 -12.05 -2.81
N HIS A 203 -21.96 -11.59 -3.76
CA HIS A 203 -22.74 -12.42 -4.67
C HIS A 203 -22.36 -12.12 -6.11
N VAL A 204 -21.83 -13.11 -6.82
CA VAL A 204 -21.64 -13.00 -8.28
C VAL A 204 -23.00 -13.14 -8.97
N ILE A 205 -23.51 -12.03 -9.52
CA ILE A 205 -24.84 -11.96 -10.17
C ILE A 205 -24.78 -11.96 -11.70
N GLY A 206 -23.57 -11.96 -12.27
CA GLY A 206 -23.35 -12.07 -13.71
C GLY A 206 -21.86 -12.26 -14.01
N GLN A 207 -21.54 -13.03 -15.04
CA GLN A 207 -20.16 -13.32 -15.44
C GLN A 207 -20.11 -13.61 -16.94
N LYS A 208 -19.06 -13.13 -17.60
CA LYS A 208 -18.74 -13.45 -19.00
C LYS A 208 -17.25 -13.72 -19.15
N LYS A 209 -16.90 -14.79 -19.87
CA LYS A 209 -15.50 -15.06 -20.27
C LYS A 209 -15.12 -14.09 -21.39
N LEU A 210 -13.99 -13.40 -21.23
CA LEU A 210 -13.44 -12.51 -22.23
C LEU A 210 -12.51 -13.29 -23.17
N LYS A 211 -12.55 -12.96 -24.46
CA LYS A 211 -11.56 -13.47 -25.40
C LYS A 211 -10.23 -12.77 -25.13
N LEU A 212 -9.18 -13.57 -24.98
CA LEU A 212 -7.82 -13.05 -24.97
C LEU A 212 -7.50 -12.56 -26.39
N LYS A 213 -6.86 -11.39 -26.50
CA LYS A 213 -6.35 -10.94 -27.80
C LYS A 213 -5.16 -11.83 -28.16
N SER A 214 -5.26 -12.47 -29.32
CA SER A 214 -4.18 -13.24 -29.96
C SER A 214 -3.08 -12.33 -30.45
#